data_AF-A0A961W7U2-F1
#
_entry.id   AF-A0A961W7U2-F1
#
_cell.length_a   1.000
_cell.length_b   1.000
_cell.length_c   1.000
_cell.angle_alpha   90.00
_cell.angle_beta   90.00
_cell.angle_gamma   90.00
#
_symmetry.space_group_name_H-M   'P 1'
#
loop_
_entity.id
_entity.type
_entity.pdbx_description
1 polymer ?
#
loop_
_entity_poly.entity_id
_entity_poly.type
_entity_poly.pdbx_seq_one_letter_code
_entity_poly.pdbx_strand_id
1 'polypeptide(L)' 'DLNERERRIFEARRLTDEPVTLEELSAEFGVSRERIRQIEVRAFEKVQQAVQKSAKSDGMATAS' A
#
# COMPACT_ATOMS: atom_id res chain seq x y z
N ASP A 1 0.78 4.81 -8.30
CA ASP A 1 0.22 3.62 -8.95
C ASP A 1 0.49 2.35 -8.15
N LEU A 2 -0.58 1.71 -7.71
CA LEU A 2 -0.58 0.37 -7.10
C LEU A 2 -1.19 -0.59 -8.12
N ASN A 3 -0.56 -1.75 -8.37
CA ASN A 3 -1.23 -2.81 -9.10
C ASN A 3 -2.32 -3.47 -8.24
N GLU A 4 -3.18 -4.29 -8.84
CA GLU A 4 -4.31 -4.94 -8.14
C GLU A 4 -3.88 -5.71 -6.90
N ARG A 5 -2.77 -6.47 -7.00
CA ARG A 5 -2.24 -7.27 -5.90
C ARG A 5 -1.67 -6.41 -4.77
N GLU A 6 -0.91 -5.36 -5.10
CA GLU A 6 -0.38 -4.39 -4.15
C GLU A 6 -1.51 -3.65 -3.44
N ARG A 7 -2.53 -3.23 -4.19
CA ARG A 7 -3.73 -2.58 -3.65
C ARG A 7 -4.45 -3.49 -2.67
N ARG A 8 -4.77 -4.72 -3.07
CA ARG A 8 -5.47 -5.70 -2.23
C ARG A 8 -4.73 -5.96 -0.92
N ILE A 9 -3.40 -6.18 -0.96
CA ILE A 9 -2.58 -6.40 0.23
C ILE A 9 -2.55 -5.15 1.12
N PHE A 10 -2.42 -3.96 0.53
CA PHE A 10 -2.37 -2.70 1.27
C PHE A 10 -3.70 -2.42 1.98
N GLU A 11 -4.82 -2.54 1.27
CA GLU A 11 -6.17 -2.35 1.83
C GLU A 11 -6.43 -3.34 2.97
N ALA A 12 -6.15 -4.62 2.74
CA ALA A 12 -6.37 -5.70 3.72
C ALA A 12 -5.53 -5.58 4.99
N ARG A 13 -4.41 -4.86 4.97
CA ARG A 13 -3.48 -4.75 6.12
C ARG A 13 -3.44 -3.37 6.77
N ARG A 14 -3.83 -2.32 6.06
CA ARG A 14 -3.67 -0.93 6.51
C ARG A 14 -4.95 -0.10 6.51
N LEU A 15 -5.98 -0.52 5.77
CA LEU A 15 -7.23 0.24 5.60
C LEU A 15 -8.46 -0.51 6.13
N THR A 16 -8.24 -1.49 7.01
CA THR A 16 -9.28 -2.27 7.69
C THR A 16 -8.99 -2.26 9.19
N ASP A 17 -10.05 -2.29 10.00
CA ASP A 17 -9.95 -2.32 11.47
C ASP A 17 -9.38 -3.65 11.96
N GLU A 18 -9.60 -4.73 11.21
CA GLU A 18 -9.08 -6.07 11.48
C GLU A 18 -8.12 -6.48 10.34
N PRO A 19 -6.80 -6.25 10.49
CA PRO A 19 -5.82 -6.55 9.45
C PRO A 19 -5.70 -8.05 9.17
N VAL A 20 -5.88 -8.43 7.90
CA VAL A 20 -5.67 -9.80 7.43
C VAL A 20 -4.20 -10.18 7.63
N THR A 21 -3.92 -11.37 8.18
CA THR A 21 -2.57 -11.83 8.47
C THR A 21 -1.74 -12.09 7.20
N LEU A 22 -0.42 -12.10 7.33
CA LEU A 22 0.46 -12.47 6.21
C LEU A 22 0.25 -13.92 5.77
N GLU A 23 -0.21 -14.79 6.68
CA GLU A 23 -0.47 -16.20 6.40
C GLU A 23 -1.74 -16.38 5.55
N GLU A 24 -2.82 -15.70 5.89
CA GLU A 24 -4.05 -15.70 5.09
C GLU A 24 -3.81 -15.14 3.68
N LEU A 25 -3.08 -14.03 3.56
CA LEU A 25 -2.70 -13.47 2.25
C LEU A 25 -1.73 -14.37 1.48
N SER A 26 -0.85 -15.07 2.20
CA SER A 26 0.07 -16.05 1.62
C SER A 26 -0.71 -17.21 0.99
N ALA A 27 -1.75 -17.69 1.66
CA ALA A 27 -2.68 -18.69 1.15
C ALA A 27 -3.53 -18.15 -0.02
N GLU A 28 -4.11 -16.95 0.10
CA GLU A 28 -4.93 -16.30 -0.94
C GLU A 28 -4.17 -16.16 -2.27
N PHE A 29 -2.90 -15.75 -2.22
CA PHE A 29 -2.11 -15.48 -3.42
C PHE A 29 -1.12 -16.58 -3.82
N GLY A 30 -1.08 -17.70 -3.10
CA GLY A 30 -0.17 -18.82 -3.39
C GLY A 30 1.32 -18.45 -3.39
N VAL A 31 1.74 -17.54 -2.50
CA VAL A 31 3.16 -17.14 -2.35
C VAL A 31 3.56 -17.15 -0.89
N SER A 32 4.87 -17.11 -0.60
CA SER A 32 5.35 -17.06 0.79
C SER A 32 4.93 -15.79 1.54
N ARG A 33 4.85 -15.89 2.87
CA ARG A 33 4.62 -14.74 3.77
C ARG A 33 5.63 -13.61 3.55
N GLU A 34 6.90 -13.96 3.31
CA GLU A 34 7.93 -12.98 3.01
C GLU A 34 7.67 -12.26 1.68
N ARG A 35 7.14 -12.97 0.67
CA ARG A 35 6.73 -12.34 -0.58
C ARG A 35 5.57 -11.35 -0.35
N ILE A 36 4.59 -11.69 0.47
CA ILE A 36 3.51 -10.75 0.86
C ILE A 36 4.10 -9.52 1.56
N ARG A 37 5.01 -9.71 2.53
CA ARG A 37 5.68 -8.62 3.23
C ARG A 37 6.40 -7.65 2.28
N GLN A 38 7.15 -8.19 1.32
CA GLN A 38 7.84 -7.37 0.31
C GLN A 38 6.86 -6.55 -0.54
N ILE A 39 5.72 -7.14 -0.90
CA ILE A 39 4.67 -6.44 -1.66
C ILE A 39 4.03 -5.35 -0.80
N GLU A 40 3.75 -5.63 0.48
CA GLU A 40 3.20 -4.65 1.43
C GLU A 40 4.12 -3.43 1.56
N VAL A 41 5.42 -3.66 1.76
CA VAL A 41 6.42 -2.58 1.89
C VAL A 41 6.46 -1.71 0.64
N ARG A 42 6.54 -2.32 -0.55
CA ARG A 42 6.55 -1.59 -1.83
C ARG A 42 5.25 -0.81 -2.06
N ALA A 43 4.11 -1.39 -1.70
CA ALA A 43 2.82 -0.72 -1.79
C ALA A 43 2.78 0.51 -0.87
N PHE A 44 3.27 0.39 0.36
CA PHE A 44 3.35 1.50 1.31
C PHE A 44 4.26 2.63 0.81
N GLU A 45 5.44 2.31 0.29
CA GLU A 45 6.36 3.31 -0.30
C GLU A 45 5.70 4.08 -1.45
N LYS A 46 4.98 3.40 -2.33
CA LYS A 46 4.24 4.02 -3.43
C LYS A 46 3.15 4.98 -2.94
N VAL A 47 2.41 4.60 -1.90
CA VAL A 47 1.39 5.46 -1.28
C VAL A 47 2.04 6.67 -0.63
N GLN A 48 3.12 6.48 0.14
CA GLN A 48 3.85 7.56 0.78
C GLN A 48 4.37 8.58 -0.24
N GLN A 49 4.95 8.12 -1.36
CA GLN A 49 5.41 9.00 -2.43
C GLN A 49 4.27 9.77 -3.08
N ALA A 50 3.10 9.13 -3.29
CA ALA A 50 1.94 9.79 -3.84
C ALA A 50 1.42 10.90 -2.92
N VAL A 51 1.30 10.61 -1.62
CA VAL A 51 0.88 11.61 -0.61
C VAL A 51 1.86 12.79 -0.53
N GLN A 52 3.17 12.53 -0.54
CA GLN A 52 4.17 13.60 -0.55
C GLN A 52 4.10 14.46 -1.81
N LYS A 53 3.82 13.86 -2.98
CA LYS A 53 3.64 14.61 -4.23
C LYS A 53 2.39 15.48 -4.16
N SER A 54 1.27 14.95 -3.69
CA SER A 54 0.02 15.70 -3.52
C SER A 54 0.18 16.87 -2.53
N ALA A 55 0.84 16.64 -1.39
CA ALA A 55 1.10 17.71 -0.42
C ALA A 55 1.96 18.85 -1.00
N LYS A 56 2.91 18.53 -1.90
CA LYS A 56 3.74 19.53 -2.60
C LYS A 56 2.98 20.29 -3.69
N SER A 57 2.05 19.64 -4.40
CA SER A 57 1.22 20.31 -5.41
C SER A 57 0.21 21.26 -4.77
N ASP A 58 -0.38 20.88 -3.64
CA ASP A 58 -1.40 21.70 -2.97
C ASP A 58 -0.80 22.94 -2.30
N GLY A 59 0.42 22.85 -1.78
CA GLY A 59 1.15 24.01 -1.22
C GLY A 59 1.61 25.04 -2.25
N MET A 60 1.58 24.71 -3.55
CA MET A 60 2.00 25.62 -4.64
C MET A 60 0.82 26.40 -5.25
N ALA A 61 -0.43 25.98 -4.98
CA ALA A 61 -1.64 26.60 -5.52
C ALA A 61 -2.15 27.83 -4.71
N THR A 62 -1.65 28.05 -3.49
CA THR A 62 -2.05 29.20 -2.65
C THR A 62 -1.06 30.37 -2.71
N ALA A 63 0.01 30.25 -3.49
CA ALA A 63 0.99 31.31 -3.72
C ALA A 63 0.95 31.76 -5.18
N SER A 64 -0.16 32.37 -5.60
CA SER A 64 -0.28 33.13 -6.85
C SER A 64 -1.40 34.15 -6.71
#